data_AF-A0A1B6NUU3-F1
#
_entry.id   AF-A0A1B6NUU3-F1
#
_cell.length_a   1.000
_cell.length_b   1.000
_cell.length_c   1.000
_cell.angle_alpha   90.00
_cell.angle_beta   90.00
_cell.angle_gamma   90.00
#
_symmetry.space_group_name_H-M   'P 1'
#
loop_
_entity.id
_entity.type
_entity.pdbx_description
1 polymer ?
#
loop_
_entity_poly.entity_id
_entity_poly.type
_entity_poly.pdbx_seq_one_letter_code
_entity_poly.pdbx_strand_id
1 'polypeptide(L)'
;MLVIASWGSYQLFSDRASFIHIGAILGTVMVGNVFFGIMPAQRALVDCVRRGEKPGKEVAELALQAKNRSLMNNYFTLPLIFTMISNHYPMMYAHEKGWLVLVFVGVITATARHYFNQKHLGHKKPRYLVIPAIL
;
A
#
# COMPACT_ATOMS: atom_id res chain seq x y z
N MET A 1 8.66 4.80 -7.85
CA MET A 1 9.05 5.21 -6.48
C MET A 1 9.74 4.09 -5.70
N LEU A 2 9.14 2.90 -5.54
CA LEU A 2 9.70 1.84 -4.68
C LEU A 2 11.11 1.38 -5.08
N VAL A 3 11.41 1.30 -6.39
CA VAL A 3 12.76 0.96 -6.90
C VAL A 3 13.80 2.02 -6.55
N ILE A 4 13.52 3.29 -6.83
CA ILE A 4 14.43 4.42 -6.57
C ILE A 4 14.66 4.58 -5.06
N ALA A 5 13.59 4.48 -4.26
CA ALA A 5 13.70 4.56 -2.80
C ALA A 5 14.50 3.39 -2.22
N SER A 6 14.28 2.16 -2.71
CA SER A 6 15.00 0.97 -2.21
C SER A 6 16.49 1.03 -2.56
N TRP A 7 16.82 1.39 -3.81
CA TRP A 7 18.21 1.56 -4.24
C TRP A 7 18.89 2.69 -3.47
N GLY A 8 18.26 3.87 -3.41
CA GLY A 8 18.81 5.03 -2.71
C GLY A 8 19.02 4.77 -1.22
N SER A 9 18.12 4.03 -0.57
CA SER A 9 18.29 3.65 0.83
C SER A 9 19.49 2.73 1.05
N TYR A 10 19.68 1.73 0.18
CA TYR A 10 20.82 0.80 0.28
C TYR A 10 22.18 1.47 0.06
N GLN A 11 22.21 2.59 -0.67
CA GLN A 11 23.44 3.37 -0.85
C GLN A 11 23.76 4.27 0.35
N LEU A 12 22.74 4.61 1.17
CA LEU A 12 22.85 5.59 2.24
C LEU A 12 22.84 4.97 3.65
N PHE A 13 22.29 3.77 3.79
CA PHE A 13 22.03 3.13 5.07
C PHE A 13 22.45 1.65 5.05
N SER A 14 22.65 1.07 6.24
CA SER A 14 22.85 -0.38 6.37
C SER A 14 21.64 -1.16 5.86
N ASP A 15 21.85 -2.41 5.44
CA ASP A 15 20.82 -3.28 4.86
C ASP A 15 19.52 -3.32 5.68
N ARG A 16 19.66 -3.48 7.00
CA ARG A 16 18.54 -3.47 7.95
C ARG A 16 17.84 -2.12 7.99
N ALA A 17 18.61 -1.04 8.09
CA ALA A 17 18.07 0.31 8.15
C ALA A 17 17.31 0.63 6.86
N SER A 18 17.72 0.10 5.71
CA SER A 18 17.03 0.31 4.45
C SER A 18 15.61 -0.23 4.43
N PHE A 19 15.40 -1.46 4.91
CA PHE A 19 14.06 -2.04 5.01
C PHE A 19 13.17 -1.26 5.99
N ILE A 20 13.73 -0.82 7.13
CA ILE A 20 13.01 -0.01 8.11
C ILE A 20 12.57 1.33 7.52
N HIS A 21 13.45 2.03 6.79
CA HIS A 21 13.11 3.32 6.18
C HIS A 21 12.04 3.18 5.10
N ILE A 22 12.10 2.14 4.27
CA ILE A 22 11.05 1.89 3.27
C ILE A 22 9.72 1.59 3.94
N GLY A 23 9.71 0.74 4.98
CA GLY A 23 8.52 0.50 5.79
C GLY A 23 7.97 1.78 6.42
N ALA A 24 8.84 2.63 6.97
CA ALA A 24 8.46 3.92 7.54
C ALA A 24 7.83 4.84 6.50
N ILE A 25 8.43 4.98 5.31
CA ILE A 25 7.87 5.80 4.22
C ILE A 25 6.48 5.30 3.81
N LEU A 26 6.32 3.99 3.60
CA LEU A 26 5.02 3.39 3.26
C LEU A 26 3.99 3.67 4.35
N GLY A 27 4.35 3.45 5.62
CA GLY A 27 3.51 3.70 6.78
C GLY A 27 3.09 5.17 6.89
N THR A 28 4.03 6.11 6.73
CA THR A 28 3.77 7.55 6.77
C THR A 28 2.79 7.97 5.67
N VAL A 29 2.97 7.50 4.43
CA VAL A 29 2.04 7.77 3.34
C VAL A 29 0.65 7.20 3.65
N MET A 30 0.58 5.98 4.19
CA MET A 30 -0.68 5.34 4.57
C MET A 30 -1.43 6.13 5.65
N VAL A 31 -0.73 6.56 6.70
CA VAL A 31 -1.29 7.40 7.76
C VAL A 31 -1.73 8.75 7.22
N GLY A 32 -0.93 9.39 6.37
CA GLY A 32 -1.28 10.65 5.72
C GLY A 32 -2.57 10.55 4.88
N ASN A 33 -2.74 9.47 4.14
CA ASN A 33 -3.98 9.21 3.40
C ASN A 33 -5.20 9.09 4.30
N VAL A 34 -5.05 8.44 5.46
CA VAL A 34 -6.12 8.31 6.43
C VAL A 34 -6.47 9.65 7.04
N PHE A 35 -5.46 10.36 7.56
CA PHE A 35 -5.66 11.59 8.32
C PHE A 35 -6.20 12.74 7.46
N PHE A 36 -5.64 12.96 6.27
CA PHE A 36 -6.00 14.10 5.42
C PHE A 36 -7.12 13.81 4.41
N GLY A 37 -7.44 12.54 4.14
CA GLY A 37 -8.41 12.17 3.11
C GLY A 37 -9.57 11.32 3.64
N ILE A 38 -9.28 10.16 4.20
CA ILE A 38 -10.31 9.18 4.58
C ILE A 38 -11.13 9.67 5.78
N MET A 39 -10.48 10.16 6.83
CA MET A 39 -11.14 10.60 8.06
C MET A 39 -12.10 11.77 7.85
N PRO A 40 -11.74 12.86 7.13
CA PRO A 40 -12.68 13.95 6.84
C PRO A 40 -13.90 13.47 6.04
N ALA A 41 -13.70 12.66 5.00
CA ALA A 41 -14.80 12.11 4.20
C ALA A 41 -15.71 11.20 5.03
N GLN A 42 -15.13 10.36 5.89
CA GLN A 42 -15.88 9.46 6.75
C GLN A 42 -16.71 10.22 7.80
N ARG A 43 -16.18 11.30 8.39
CA ARG A 43 -16.94 12.18 9.29
C ARG A 43 -18.12 12.82 8.57
N ALA A 44 -17.89 13.39 7.38
CA ALA A 44 -18.95 14.00 6.59
C ALA A 44 -20.08 13.01 6.22
N LEU A 45 -19.73 11.77 5.84
CA LEU A 45 -20.71 10.71 5.58
C LEU A 45 -21.51 10.32 6.83
N VAL A 46 -20.84 10.15 7.97
CA VAL A 46 -21.51 9.83 9.25
C VAL A 46 -22.45 10.95 9.66
N ASP A 47 -22.08 12.22 9.44
CA ASP A 47 -22.94 13.37 9.76
C ASP A 47 -24.17 13.47 8.85
N CYS A 48 -24.07 13.10 7.57
CA CYS A 48 -25.25 12.95 6.70
C CYS A 48 -26.19 11.85 7.21
N VAL A 49 -25.65 10.68 7.56
CA VAL A 49 -26.45 9.56 8.11
C VAL A 49 -27.13 9.95 9.41
N ARG A 50 -26.44 10.65 10.31
CA ARG A 50 -27.01 11.15 11.57
C ARG A 50 -28.16 12.13 11.37
N ARG A 51 -28.12 12.92 10.30
CA ARG A 51 -29.19 13.85 9.91
C ARG A 51 -30.31 13.19 9.11
N GLY A 52 -30.17 11.90 8.74
CA GLY A 52 -31.12 11.23 7.85
C GLY A 52 -31.08 11.75 6.41
N GLU A 53 -30.01 12.47 6.04
CA GLU A 53 -29.85 13.11 4.73
C GLU A 53 -29.00 12.24 3.80
N LYS A 54 -29.30 12.31 2.50
CA LYS A 54 -28.42 11.71 1.49
C LYS A 54 -27.20 12.61 1.28
N PRO A 55 -25.99 12.04 1.07
CA PRO A 55 -24.80 12.82 0.77
C PRO A 55 -25.02 13.72 -0.45
N GLY A 56 -24.75 15.02 -0.30
CA GLY A 56 -24.69 15.96 -1.42
C GLY A 56 -23.49 15.67 -2.34
N LYS A 57 -23.40 16.40 -3.46
CA LYS A 57 -22.33 16.23 -4.47
C LYS A 57 -20.92 16.32 -3.85
N GLU A 58 -20.69 17.31 -3.00
CA GLU A 58 -19.39 17.53 -2.35
C GLU A 58 -18.98 16.35 -1.44
N VAL A 59 -19.90 15.85 -0.61
CA VAL A 59 -19.64 14.70 0.27
C VAL A 59 -19.41 13.43 -0.55
N ALA A 60 -20.11 13.26 -1.67
CA ALA A 60 -19.91 12.14 -2.59
C ALA A 60 -18.53 12.19 -3.27
N GLU A 61 -18.06 13.38 -3.67
CA GLU A 61 -16.72 13.57 -4.23
C GLU A 61 -15.62 13.26 -3.20
N LEU A 62 -15.77 13.76 -1.96
CA LEU A 62 -14.87 13.42 -0.85
C LEU A 62 -14.83 11.91 -0.60
N ALA A 63 -15.99 11.24 -0.61
CA ALA A 63 -16.09 9.80 -0.44
C ALA A 63 -15.38 9.03 -1.57
N LEU A 64 -15.48 9.51 -2.81
CA LEU A 64 -14.79 8.90 -3.95
C LEU A 64 -13.26 9.04 -3.83
N GLN A 65 -12.78 10.22 -3.44
CA GLN A 65 -11.35 10.43 -3.19
C GLN A 65 -10.84 9.57 -2.03
N ALA A 66 -11.61 9.48 -0.95
CA ALA A 66 -11.31 8.60 0.18
C ALA A 66 -11.25 7.12 -0.23
N LYS A 67 -12.16 6.67 -1.11
CA LYS A 67 -12.11 5.33 -1.69
C LYS A 67 -10.80 5.09 -2.47
N ASN A 68 -10.37 6.03 -3.31
CA ASN A 68 -9.12 5.88 -4.07
C ASN A 68 -7.89 5.81 -3.15
N ARG A 69 -7.86 6.63 -2.09
CA ARG A 69 -6.79 6.57 -1.06
C ARG A 69 -6.80 5.25 -0.29
N SER A 70 -7.99 4.75 0.06
CA SER A 70 -8.14 3.44 0.72
C SER A 70 -7.67 2.31 -0.19
N LEU A 71 -8.01 2.36 -1.48
CA LEU A 71 -7.49 1.42 -2.48
C LEU A 71 -5.96 1.47 -2.57
N MET A 72 -5.36 2.66 -2.55
CA MET A 72 -3.90 2.81 -2.56
C MET A 72 -3.26 2.22 -1.29
N ASN A 73 -3.78 2.54 -0.10
CA ASN A 73 -3.33 1.95 1.17
C ASN A 73 -3.45 0.42 1.17
N ASN A 74 -4.49 -0.08 0.52
CA ASN A 74 -4.72 -1.51 0.39
C ASN A 74 -3.62 -2.21 -0.43
N TYR A 75 -3.08 -1.57 -1.48
CA TYR A 75 -1.90 -2.07 -2.20
C TYR A 75 -0.63 -2.06 -1.37
N PHE A 76 -0.49 -1.10 -0.44
CA PHE A 76 0.70 -0.98 0.41
C PHE A 76 0.70 -1.90 1.63
N THR A 77 -0.46 -2.46 2.00
CA THR A 77 -0.59 -3.26 3.23
C THR A 77 0.35 -4.46 3.25
N LEU A 78 0.39 -5.26 2.16
CA LEU A 78 1.26 -6.45 2.11
C LEU A 78 2.75 -6.09 2.03
N PRO A 79 3.21 -5.15 1.17
CA PRO A 79 4.59 -4.66 1.21
C PRO A 79 5.00 -4.10 2.60
N LEU A 80 4.12 -3.34 3.25
CA LEU A 80 4.40 -2.77 4.57
C LEU A 80 4.57 -3.86 5.63
N ILE A 81 3.64 -4.81 5.71
CA ILE A 81 3.75 -5.93 6.66
C ILE A 81 5.04 -6.71 6.42
N PHE A 82 5.40 -6.93 5.14
CA PHE A 82 6.67 -7.56 4.80
C PHE A 82 7.87 -6.81 5.39
N THR A 83 7.94 -5.48 5.23
CA THR A 83 9.04 -4.68 5.81
C THR A 83 9.08 -4.70 7.34
N MET A 84 7.94 -4.89 8.01
CA MET A 84 7.90 -4.99 9.47
C MET A 84 8.45 -6.34 9.94
N ILE A 85 8.01 -7.42 9.30
CA ILE A 85 8.40 -8.80 9.66
C ILE A 85 9.84 -9.10 9.23
N SER A 86 10.29 -8.56 8.10
CA SER A 86 11.64 -8.84 7.55
C SER A 86 12.75 -8.54 8.54
N ASN A 87 12.56 -7.60 9.47
CA ASN A 87 13.53 -7.28 10.52
C ASN A 87 13.93 -8.48 11.39
N HIS A 88 13.06 -9.49 11.52
CA HIS A 88 13.31 -10.71 12.27
C HIS A 88 14.02 -11.80 11.45
N TYR A 89 14.21 -11.59 10.14
CA TYR A 89 14.80 -12.56 9.22
C TYR A 89 15.95 -11.91 8.43
N PRO A 90 17.16 -11.83 9.01
CA PRO A 90 18.32 -11.20 8.35
C PRO A 90 18.61 -11.74 6.95
N MET A 91 18.31 -13.02 6.69
CA MET A 91 18.41 -13.63 5.36
C MET A 91 17.69 -12.83 4.24
N MET A 92 16.65 -12.06 4.58
CA MET A 92 15.85 -11.30 3.62
C MET A 92 16.50 -9.98 3.16
N TYR A 93 17.50 -9.48 3.88
CA TYR A 93 18.11 -8.17 3.61
C TYR A 93 19.64 -8.15 3.70
N ALA A 94 20.26 -9.02 4.51
CA ALA A 94 21.70 -9.03 4.81
C ALA A 94 22.53 -9.66 3.69
N HIS A 95 22.40 -9.11 2.49
CA HIS A 95 23.18 -9.45 1.31
C HIS A 95 23.20 -8.26 0.35
N GLU A 96 24.24 -8.17 -0.48
CA GLU A 96 24.48 -7.04 -1.41
C GLU A 96 23.29 -6.70 -2.32
N LYS A 97 22.41 -7.68 -2.54
CA LYS A 97 21.23 -7.60 -3.40
C LYS A 97 19.90 -7.54 -2.63
N GLY A 98 19.90 -7.28 -1.32
CA GLY A 98 18.68 -7.31 -0.48
C GLY A 98 17.62 -6.30 -0.91
N TRP A 99 18.03 -5.18 -1.51
CA TRP A 99 17.12 -4.22 -2.12
C TRP A 99 16.28 -4.82 -3.26
N LEU A 100 16.81 -5.81 -4.00
CA LEU A 100 16.05 -6.51 -5.05
C LEU A 100 14.93 -7.34 -4.42
N VAL A 101 15.18 -8.01 -3.30
CA VAL A 101 14.15 -8.77 -2.57
C VAL A 101 12.98 -7.86 -2.23
N LEU A 102 13.27 -6.66 -1.73
CA LEU A 102 12.25 -5.67 -1.40
C LEU A 102 11.45 -5.22 -2.63
N VAL A 103 12.11 -5.01 -3.77
CA VAL A 103 11.45 -4.65 -5.04
C VAL A 103 10.57 -5.80 -5.56
N PHE A 104 11.11 -7.02 -5.66
CA PHE A 104 10.38 -8.19 -6.16
C PHE A 104 9.19 -8.53 -5.26
N VAL A 105 9.40 -8.63 -3.95
CA VAL A 105 8.32 -8.89 -3.00
C VAL A 105 7.28 -7.77 -3.04
N GLY A 106 7.71 -6.50 -3.14
CA GLY A 106 6.80 -5.37 -3.31
C GLY A 106 5.92 -5.49 -4.56
N VAL A 107 6.49 -5.86 -5.71
CA VAL A 107 5.75 -6.06 -6.96
C VAL A 107 4.81 -7.25 -6.88
N ILE A 108 5.27 -8.40 -6.37
CA ILE A 108 4.47 -9.61 -6.22
C ILE A 108 3.27 -9.34 -5.32
N THR A 109 3.50 -8.74 -4.16
CA THR A 109 2.44 -8.47 -3.17
C THR A 109 1.44 -7.43 -3.66
N ALA A 110 1.89 -6.37 -4.34
CA ALA A 110 1.01 -5.38 -4.95
C ALA A 110 0.15 -6.00 -6.07
N THR A 111 0.73 -6.87 -6.89
CA THR A 111 0.03 -7.52 -8.01
C THR A 111 -0.95 -8.59 -7.51
N ALA A 112 -0.57 -9.37 -6.50
CA ALA A 112 -1.49 -10.28 -5.80
C ALA A 112 -2.68 -9.50 -5.24
N ARG A 113 -2.44 -8.34 -4.60
CA ARG A 113 -3.52 -7.49 -4.11
C ARG A 113 -4.38 -6.93 -5.24
N HIS A 114 -3.79 -6.58 -6.38
CA HIS A 114 -4.53 -6.16 -7.57
C HIS A 114 -5.54 -7.21 -8.00
N TYR A 115 -5.10 -8.46 -8.11
CA TYR A 115 -5.98 -9.56 -8.46
C TYR A 115 -7.15 -9.70 -7.47
N PHE A 116 -6.86 -9.70 -6.17
CA PHE A 116 -7.92 -9.80 -5.17
C PHE A 116 -8.90 -8.63 -5.25
N ASN A 117 -8.44 -7.39 -5.43
CA ASN A 117 -9.32 -6.24 -5.59
C ASN A 117 -10.26 -6.40 -6.80
N GLN A 118 -9.75 -6.86 -7.93
CA GLN A 118 -10.56 -7.13 -9.13
C GLN A 118 -11.55 -8.29 -8.91
N LYS A 119 -11.13 -9.33 -8.20
CA LYS A 119 -11.97 -10.48 -7.84
C LYS A 119 -13.18 -10.05 -6.98
N HIS A 120 -12.97 -9.17 -5.99
CA HIS A 120 -14.06 -8.66 -5.14
C HIS A 120 -15.06 -7.78 -5.92
N LEU A 121 -14.64 -7.18 -7.04
CA LEU A 121 -15.49 -6.43 -7.96
C LEU A 121 -16.22 -7.33 -8.98
N GLY A 122 -16.11 -8.66 -8.85
CA GLY A 122 -16.72 -9.63 -9.78
C GLY A 122 -15.93 -9.85 -11.07
N HIS A 123 -14.82 -9.12 -11.28
CA HIS A 123 -13.97 -9.28 -12.45
C HIS A 123 -12.94 -10.40 -12.23
N LYS A 124 -13.24 -11.60 -12.72
CA LYS A 124 -12.30 -12.74 -12.72
C LYS A 124 -11.32 -12.63 -13.89
N LYS A 125 -10.22 -11.89 -13.70
CA LYS A 125 -9.11 -11.80 -14.66
C LYS A 125 -7.87 -12.55 -14.11
N PRO A 126 -7.74 -13.87 -14.34
CA PRO A 126 -6.66 -14.70 -13.77
C PRO A 126 -5.26 -14.30 -14.24
N ARG A 127 -5.16 -13.55 -15.33
CA ARG A 127 -3.93 -13.01 -15.93
C ARG A 127 -3.06 -12.24 -14.91
N TYR A 128 -3.68 -11.57 -13.94
CA TYR A 128 -2.96 -10.81 -12.91
C TYR A 128 -2.28 -11.69 -11.84
N LEU A 129 -2.62 -12.97 -11.73
CA LEU A 129 -1.85 -13.93 -10.90
C LEU A 129 -0.68 -14.56 -11.66
N VAL A 130 -0.80 -14.67 -12.99
CA VAL A 130 0.20 -15.32 -13.84
C VAL A 130 1.44 -14.43 -14.03
N ILE A 131 1.26 -13.11 -14.15
CA ILE A 131 2.35 -12.14 -14.29
C ILE A 131 3.36 -12.21 -13.13
N PRO A 132 2.96 -12.15 -11.84
CA PRO A 132 3.91 -12.25 -10.72
C PRO A 132 4.41 -13.68 -10.47
N ALA A 133 3.81 -14.71 -11.07
CA ALA A 133 4.28 -16.09 -10.95
C ALA A 133 5.40 -16.43 -11.96
N ILE A 134 5.56 -15.61 -13.00
CA ILE A 134 6.60 -15.75 -14.04
C ILE A 134 7.80 -14.83 -13.75
N LEU A 135 7.62 -13.84 -12.87
CA LEU A 135 8.60 -12.81 -12.50
C LEU A 135 9.45 -13.24 -11.30
#